data_AF-A0A7G5IL71-F1
#
_entry.id   AF-A0A7G5IL71-F1
#
_cell.length_a   1.000
_cell.length_b   1.000
_cell.length_c   1.000
_cell.angle_alpha   90.00
_cell.angle_beta   90.00
_cell.angle_gamma   90.00
#
_symmetry.space_group_name_H-M   'P 1'
#
loop_
_entity.id
_entity.type
_entity.pdbx_description
1 polymer ?
#
loop_
_entity_poly.entity_id
_entity_poly.type
_entity_poly.pdbx_seq_one_letter_code
_entity_poly.pdbx_strand_id
1 'polypeptide(L)'
;MTRILADLPDEDIKWLDQLAAEQGKSRAQVLREAVSAYKPDTSNNNASWIDKGFGLWARHGVEHDSHEYDRKRRAEWTRPWDDDYEEVRAESPDMFDEEDDRQRQIYLDMIAGKYPTPKTPAGK
;
A
#
# COMPACT_ATOMS: atom_id res chain seq x y z
N MET A 1 -7.14 35.53 -9.69
CA MET A 1 -6.20 36.17 -10.63
C MET A 1 -5.18 36.94 -9.83
N THR A 2 -3.89 36.69 -10.03
CA THR A 2 -2.78 37.44 -9.42
C THR A 2 -2.15 38.34 -10.48
N ARG A 3 -1.71 39.55 -10.10
CA ARG A 3 -1.02 40.48 -10.99
C ARG A 3 0.48 40.23 -10.89
N ILE A 4 1.16 40.17 -12.03
CA ILE A 4 2.62 39.99 -12.12
C ILE A 4 3.16 41.18 -12.92
N LEU A 5 4.31 41.72 -12.49
CA LEU A 5 5.10 42.67 -13.26
C LEU A 5 6.25 41.90 -13.88
N ALA A 6 6.45 42.08 -15.18
CA ALA A 6 7.55 41.48 -15.93
C ALA A 6 8.17 42.58 -16.79
N ASP A 7 9.50 42.68 -16.74
CA ASP A 7 10.25 43.59 -17.59
C ASP A 7 10.53 42.89 -18.92
N LEU A 8 10.06 43.50 -20.01
CA LEU A 8 10.32 43.04 -21.38
C LEU A 8 10.92 44.21 -22.17
N PRO A 9 11.87 43.96 -23.09
CA PRO A 9 12.32 44.95 -24.06
C PRO A 9 11.17 45.53 -24.89
N ASP A 10 11.28 46.82 -25.27
CA ASP A 10 10.25 47.51 -26.05
C ASP A 10 9.94 46.82 -27.39
N GLU A 11 10.94 46.19 -28.01
CA GLU A 11 10.78 45.44 -29.25
C GLU A 11 9.92 44.18 -29.06
N ASP A 12 10.08 43.48 -27.93
CA ASP A 12 9.28 42.29 -27.60
C ASP A 12 7.82 42.67 -27.30
N ILE A 13 7.59 43.85 -26.71
CA ILE A 13 6.24 44.37 -26.47
C ILE A 13 5.53 44.67 -27.80
N LYS A 14 6.20 45.33 -28.75
CA LYS A 14 5.63 45.61 -30.08
C LYS A 14 5.32 44.34 -30.83
N TRP A 15 6.23 43.38 -30.81
CA TRP A 15 6.04 42.06 -31.42
C TRP A 15 4.84 41.33 -30.82
N LEU A 16 4.69 41.34 -29.49
CA LEU A 16 3.54 40.73 -28.80
C LEU A 16 2.20 41.41 -29.16
N ASP A 17 2.18 42.74 -29.28
CA ASP A 17 0.97 43.47 -29.67
C ASP A 17 0.58 43.17 -31.12
N GLN A 18 1.55 43.06 -32.03
CA GLN A 18 1.31 42.62 -33.41
C GLN A 18 0.77 41.20 -33.47
N LEU A 19 1.40 40.26 -32.75
CA LEU A 19 0.97 38.87 -32.67
C LEU A 19 -0.44 38.73 -32.10
N ALA A 20 -0.78 39.55 -31.10
CA ALA A 20 -2.10 39.60 -30.51
C ALA A 20 -3.15 40.13 -31.51
N ALA A 21 -2.81 41.15 -32.29
CA ALA A 21 -3.67 41.71 -33.34
C ALA A 21 -3.92 40.72 -34.49
N GLU A 22 -2.88 40.03 -34.95
CA GLU A 22 -2.98 39.00 -35.99
C GLU A 22 -3.86 37.82 -35.57
N GLN A 23 -3.82 37.44 -34.29
CA GLN A 23 -4.64 36.34 -33.75
C GLN A 23 -6.02 36.80 -33.23
N GLY A 24 -6.31 38.10 -33.24
CA GLY A 24 -7.56 38.66 -32.67
C GLY A 24 -7.71 38.44 -31.16
N LYS A 25 -6.60 38.28 -30.43
CA LYS A 25 -6.57 38.00 -28.99
C LYS A 25 -6.06 39.21 -28.21
N SER A 26 -6.31 39.25 -26.91
CA SER A 26 -5.66 40.23 -26.03
C SER A 26 -4.20 39.82 -25.76
N ARG A 27 -3.29 40.80 -25.63
CA ARG A 27 -1.89 40.55 -25.25
C ARG A 27 -1.76 39.66 -24.01
N ALA A 28 -2.59 39.89 -22.99
CA ALA A 28 -2.59 39.09 -21.76
C ALA A 28 -3.03 37.64 -22.00
N GLN A 29 -3.87 37.38 -23.00
CA GLN A 29 -4.26 36.01 -23.37
C GLN A 29 -3.11 35.29 -24.07
N VAL A 30 -2.43 35.94 -25.02
CA VAL A 30 -1.24 35.39 -25.69
C VAL A 30 -0.16 35.01 -24.66
N LEU A 31 0.09 35.88 -23.67
CA LEU A 31 1.02 35.57 -22.58
C LEU A 31 0.57 34.39 -21.71
N ARG A 32 -0.72 34.27 -21.40
CA ARG A 32 -1.24 33.10 -20.66
C ARG A 32 -1.04 31.80 -21.44
N GLU A 33 -1.29 31.82 -22.74
CA GLU A 33 -1.10 30.66 -23.62
C GLU A 33 0.39 30.29 -23.71
N ALA A 34 1.28 31.28 -23.87
CA ALA A 34 2.72 31.06 -23.88
C ALA A 34 3.23 30.47 -22.55
N VAL A 35 2.76 30.98 -21.40
CA VAL A 35 3.11 30.43 -20.09
C VAL A 35 2.56 29.02 -19.90
N SER A 36 1.34 28.74 -20.37
CA SER A 36 0.77 27.39 -20.34
C SER A 36 1.53 26.41 -21.23
N ALA A 37 2.00 26.85 -22.40
CA ALA A 37 2.81 26.04 -23.30
C ALA A 37 4.23 25.81 -22.78
N TYR A 38 4.81 26.79 -22.07
CA TYR A 38 6.13 26.67 -21.45
C TYR A 38 6.12 25.86 -20.16
N LYS A 39 4.97 25.79 -19.46
CA LYS A 39 4.83 24.86 -18.35
C LYS A 39 5.04 23.45 -18.91
N PRO A 40 6.10 22.73 -18.51
CA PRO A 40 6.17 21.31 -18.81
C PRO A 40 4.88 20.72 -18.26
N ASP A 41 4.26 19.83 -19.01
CA ASP A 41 3.00 19.21 -18.67
C ASP A 41 3.14 18.51 -17.30
N THR A 42 2.89 19.24 -16.20
CA THR A 42 3.08 18.72 -14.85
C THR A 42 1.98 17.70 -14.51
N SER A 43 0.97 17.58 -15.39
CA SER A 43 0.00 16.50 -15.36
C SER A 43 0.56 15.20 -15.95
N ASN A 44 1.49 15.29 -16.92
CA ASN A 44 2.19 14.12 -17.49
C ASN A 44 3.60 13.87 -16.90
N ASN A 45 4.22 14.82 -16.21
CA ASN A 45 5.60 14.72 -15.72
C ASN A 45 5.74 14.49 -14.20
N ASN A 46 4.68 14.01 -13.55
CA ASN A 46 4.72 13.59 -12.14
C ASN A 46 4.31 12.13 -11.92
N ALA A 47 4.10 11.33 -12.96
CA ALA A 47 3.97 9.88 -12.81
C ALA A 47 5.34 9.18 -12.78
N SER A 48 6.41 9.82 -13.29
CA SER A 48 7.75 9.22 -13.34
C SER A 48 8.26 8.73 -11.97
N TRP A 49 7.93 9.42 -10.87
CA TRP A 49 8.30 8.97 -9.54
C TRP A 49 7.38 7.86 -9.00
N ILE A 50 6.11 7.83 -9.42
CA ILE A 50 5.16 6.76 -9.11
C ILE A 50 5.57 5.48 -9.84
N ASP A 51 5.91 5.56 -11.13
CA ASP A 51 6.41 4.43 -11.93
C ASP A 51 7.75 3.91 -11.39
N LYS A 52 8.62 4.81 -10.92
CA LYS A 52 9.87 4.43 -10.23
C LYS A 52 9.63 3.83 -8.84
N GLY A 53 8.59 4.26 -8.13
CA GLY A 53 8.23 3.76 -6.80
C GLY A 53 7.47 2.42 -6.86
N PHE A 54 6.71 2.19 -7.92
CA PHE A 54 5.94 0.96 -8.09
C PHE A 54 6.89 -0.25 -8.19
N GLY A 55 6.63 -1.26 -7.35
CA GLY A 55 7.45 -2.47 -7.26
C GLY A 55 8.87 -2.27 -6.72
N LEU A 56 9.20 -1.12 -6.13
CA LEU A 56 10.56 -0.87 -5.60
C LEU A 56 10.87 -1.83 -4.43
N TRP A 57 9.88 -2.12 -3.58
CA TRP A 57 9.99 -3.11 -2.50
C TRP A 57 10.19 -4.54 -3.04
N ALA A 58 9.48 -4.92 -4.10
CA ALA A 58 9.65 -6.19 -4.79
C ALA A 58 11.05 -6.34 -5.40
N ARG A 59 11.55 -5.30 -6.08
CA ARG A 59 12.91 -5.27 -6.64
C ARG A 59 14.01 -5.42 -5.58
N HIS A 60 13.73 -5.02 -4.35
CA HIS A 60 14.66 -5.14 -3.22
C HIS A 60 14.39 -6.39 -2.36
N GLY A 61 13.55 -7.33 -2.81
CA GLY A 61 13.32 -8.60 -2.14
C GLY A 61 12.54 -8.49 -0.82
N VAL A 62 11.79 -7.39 -0.63
CA VAL A 62 10.96 -7.14 0.56
C VAL A 62 9.48 -7.44 0.26
N GLU A 63 9.20 -8.06 -0.89
CA GLU A 63 7.84 -8.50 -1.22
C GLU A 63 7.52 -9.76 -0.43
N HIS A 64 6.62 -9.62 0.54
CA HIS A 64 5.96 -10.74 1.21
C HIS A 64 4.54 -10.84 0.65
N ASP A 65 4.11 -12.06 0.31
CA ASP A 65 2.70 -12.31 0.03
C ASP A 65 1.89 -12.05 1.31
N SER A 66 0.96 -11.08 1.24
CA SER A 66 0.09 -10.72 2.36
C SER A 66 -0.79 -11.90 2.78
N HIS A 67 -1.24 -12.73 1.83
CA HIS A 67 -2.04 -13.90 2.15
C HIS A 67 -1.23 -14.95 2.90
N GLU A 68 0.02 -15.18 2.51
CA GLU A 68 0.90 -16.11 3.22
C GLU A 68 1.22 -15.62 4.65
N TYR A 69 1.44 -14.32 4.80
CA TYR A 69 1.68 -13.70 6.11
C TYR A 69 0.46 -13.84 7.02
N ASP A 70 -0.73 -13.50 6.53
CA ASP A 70 -1.99 -13.60 7.29
C ASP A 70 -2.31 -15.05 7.65
N ARG A 71 -2.07 -15.98 6.73
CA ARG A 71 -2.20 -17.43 6.95
C ARG A 71 -1.33 -17.89 8.12
N LYS A 72 -0.03 -17.55 8.11
CA LYS A 72 0.90 -17.91 9.20
C LYS A 72 0.48 -17.28 10.52
N ARG A 73 0.09 -16.01 10.50
CA ARG A 73 -0.39 -15.29 11.69
C ARG A 73 -1.62 -15.95 12.32
N ARG A 74 -2.56 -16.44 11.50
CA ARG A 74 -3.73 -17.16 11.99
C ARG A 74 -3.31 -18.44 12.71
N ALA A 75 -2.47 -19.26 12.08
CA ALA A 75 -1.99 -20.50 12.65
C ALA A 75 -1.22 -20.32 13.99
N GLU A 76 -0.36 -19.29 14.09
CA GLU A 76 0.36 -18.97 15.33
C GLU A 76 -0.58 -18.64 16.52
N TRP A 77 -1.74 -18.07 16.23
CA TRP A 77 -2.69 -17.59 17.23
C TRP A 77 -3.76 -18.61 17.57
N THR A 78 -4.00 -19.60 16.69
CA THR A 78 -4.92 -20.70 16.94
C THR A 78 -4.52 -21.48 18.19
N ARG A 79 -5.52 -21.82 18.99
CA ARG A 79 -5.37 -22.62 20.21
C ARG A 79 -6.09 -23.95 20.05
N PRO A 80 -5.65 -24.99 20.78
CA PRO A 80 -6.27 -26.31 20.72
C PRO A 80 -7.77 -26.35 21.03
N TRP A 81 -8.26 -25.36 21.79
CA TRP A 81 -9.66 -25.22 22.19
C TRP A 81 -10.47 -24.30 21.28
N ASP A 82 -9.88 -23.73 20.23
CA ASP A 82 -10.62 -22.87 19.31
C ASP A 82 -11.48 -23.74 18.36
N ASP A 83 -12.66 -23.23 18.01
CA ASP A 83 -13.64 -23.96 17.19
C ASP A 83 -13.11 -24.19 15.75
N ASP A 84 -12.27 -23.28 15.25
CA ASP A 84 -11.71 -23.27 13.90
C ASP A 84 -10.35 -24.01 13.79
N TYR A 85 -9.88 -24.67 14.85
CA TYR A 85 -8.58 -25.36 14.88
C TYR A 85 -8.37 -26.29 13.68
N GLU A 86 -9.36 -27.12 13.33
CA GLU A 86 -9.27 -28.09 12.25
C GLU A 86 -9.18 -27.42 10.87
N GLU A 87 -9.85 -26.30 10.68
CA GLU A 87 -9.79 -25.50 9.46
C GLU A 87 -8.41 -24.87 9.29
N VAL A 88 -7.89 -24.23 10.35
CA VAL A 88 -6.57 -23.59 10.30
C VAL A 88 -5.44 -24.62 10.19
N ARG A 89 -5.58 -25.78 10.85
CA ARG A 89 -4.65 -26.92 10.74
C ARG A 89 -4.59 -27.46 9.31
N ALA A 90 -5.73 -27.54 8.63
CA ALA A 90 -5.81 -27.97 7.24
C ALA A 90 -5.22 -26.92 6.27
N GLU A 91 -5.41 -25.63 6.53
CA GLU A 91 -4.87 -24.53 5.72
C GLU A 91 -3.34 -24.38 5.88
N SER A 92 -2.81 -24.65 7.09
CA SER A 92 -1.42 -24.38 7.46
C SER A 92 -0.75 -25.56 8.17
N PRO A 93 -0.62 -26.73 7.52
CA PRO A 93 -0.14 -27.92 8.19
C PRO A 93 1.32 -27.84 8.65
N ASP A 94 2.10 -26.94 8.04
CA ASP A 94 3.49 -26.66 8.39
C ASP A 94 3.66 -25.92 9.73
N MET A 95 2.60 -25.32 10.25
CA MET A 95 2.62 -24.44 11.43
C MET A 95 2.19 -25.14 12.74
N PHE A 96 1.81 -26.42 12.69
CA PHE A 96 1.36 -27.19 13.85
C PHE A 96 2.23 -28.43 14.02
N ASP A 97 2.56 -28.74 15.27
CA ASP A 97 3.36 -29.90 15.64
C ASP A 97 2.54 -31.03 16.28
N GLU A 98 3.21 -32.13 16.63
CA GLU A 98 2.58 -33.28 17.28
C GLU A 98 2.03 -32.96 18.68
N GLU A 99 2.57 -31.96 19.36
CA GLU A 99 2.09 -31.53 20.67
C GLU A 99 0.78 -30.75 20.53
N ASP A 100 0.65 -29.89 19.52
CA ASP A 100 -0.59 -29.20 19.21
C ASP A 100 -1.74 -30.19 18.96
N ASP A 101 -1.49 -31.20 18.13
CA ASP A 101 -2.46 -32.24 17.81
C ASP A 101 -2.82 -33.07 19.07
N ARG A 102 -1.85 -33.33 19.96
CA ARG A 102 -2.09 -33.98 21.26
C ARG A 102 -2.97 -33.12 22.17
N GLN A 103 -2.69 -31.82 22.27
CA GLN A 103 -3.50 -30.91 23.10
C GLN A 103 -4.92 -30.77 22.56
N ARG A 104 -5.10 -30.76 21.23
CA ARG A 104 -6.44 -30.79 20.61
C ARG A 104 -7.20 -32.04 21.01
N GLN A 105 -6.56 -33.21 20.98
CA GLN A 105 -7.20 -34.46 21.39
C GLN A 105 -7.60 -34.44 22.86
N ILE A 106 -6.74 -33.93 23.75
CA ILE A 106 -7.06 -33.77 25.18
C ILE A 106 -8.26 -32.84 25.37
N TYR A 107 -8.35 -31.75 24.61
CA TYR A 107 -9.49 -30.83 24.64
C TYR A 107 -10.80 -31.52 24.21
N LEU A 108 -10.78 -32.27 23.12
CA LEU A 108 -11.93 -33.05 22.65
C LEU A 108 -12.37 -34.09 23.68
N ASP A 109 -11.42 -34.78 24.32
CA ASP A 109 -11.72 -35.73 25.40
C ASP A 109 -12.36 -35.03 26.61
N MET A 110 -11.90 -33.82 26.97
CA MET A 110 -12.50 -33.03 28.04
C MET A 110 -13.93 -32.59 27.70
N ILE A 111 -14.21 -32.19 26.45
CA ILE A 111 -15.59 -31.91 25.99
C ILE A 111 -16.46 -33.16 26.11
N ALA A 112 -15.91 -34.34 25.80
CA ALA A 112 -16.58 -35.63 25.96
C ALA A 112 -16.68 -36.10 27.42
N GLY A 113 -16.25 -35.30 28.40
CA GLY A 113 -16.33 -35.59 29.83
C GLY A 113 -15.21 -36.48 30.37
N LYS A 114 -14.18 -36.78 29.56
CA LYS A 114 -12.99 -37.54 29.97
C LYS A 114 -11.87 -36.58 30.35
N TYR A 115 -11.75 -36.32 31.64
CA TYR A 115 -10.72 -35.42 32.14
C TYR A 115 -9.39 -36.14 32.39
N PRO A 116 -8.26 -35.55 31.97
CA PRO A 116 -6.94 -36.10 32.30
C PRO A 116 -6.70 -36.04 33.82
N THR A 117 -5.86 -36.96 34.31
CA THR A 117 -5.50 -37.00 35.73
C THR A 117 -4.88 -35.67 36.16
N PRO A 118 -5.42 -34.98 37.20
CA PRO A 118 -4.86 -33.73 37.67
C PRO A 118 -3.39 -33.89 38.06
N LYS A 119 -2.51 -33.04 37.51
CA LYS A 119 -1.13 -32.93 38.00
C LYS A 119 -1.15 -32.11 39.29
N THR A 120 -1.07 -32.78 40.43
CA THR A 120 -0.78 -32.09 41.70
C THR A 120 0.63 -31.48 41.58
N PRO A 121 0.82 -30.17 41.81
CA PRO A 121 2.18 -29.63 41.87
C PRO A 121 2.92 -30.37 42.98
N ALA A 122 4.04 -31.00 42.65
CA ALA A 122 4.90 -31.61 43.66
C ALA A 122 5.21 -30.52 44.70
N GLY A 123 4.86 -30.79 45.96
CA GLY A 123 5.01 -29.84 47.06
C GLY A 123 6.42 -29.27 47.11
N LYS A 124 6.51 -27.97 47.42
CA LYS A 124 7.76 -27.23 47.60
C LYS A 124 8.69 -27.89 48.62
#